data_AF-A0A401MU17-F1
#
_entry.id   AF-A0A401MU17-F1
#
_cell.length_a   1.000
_cell.length_b   1.000
_cell.length_c   1.000
_cell.angle_alpha   90.00
_cell.angle_beta   90.00
_cell.angle_gamma   90.00
#
_symmetry.space_group_name_H-M   'P 1'
#
loop_
_entity.id
_entity.type
_entity.pdbx_description
1 polymer ?
#
loop_
_entity_poly.entity_id
_entity_poly.type
_entity_poly.pdbx_seq_one_letter_code
_entity_poly.pdbx_strand_id
1 'polypeptide(L)'
;MDVRQSLKNGDTVEVGASRWWKFSADTINQHGDYLLAFVDGQVCVGAFEIVGSEPDEAEGGKYVFDLRPASRFQWALGKKLPLPPGRNPVRILSGQALREFLDSDPR
;
A
#
# COMPACT_ATOMS: atom_id res chain seq x y z
N MET A 1 -2.71 2.66 8.82
CA MET A 1 -4.18 2.61 8.70
C MET A 1 -4.62 1.16 8.52
N ASP A 2 -5.83 0.78 8.97
CA ASP A 2 -6.38 -0.57 8.75
C ASP A 2 -7.50 -0.52 7.69
N VAL A 3 -7.25 -1.14 6.55
CA VAL A 3 -8.19 -1.21 5.41
C VAL A 3 -9.52 -1.82 5.83
N ARG A 4 -9.55 -2.75 6.80
CA ARG A 4 -10.81 -3.32 7.31
C ARG A 4 -11.66 -2.27 8.00
N GLN A 5 -11.04 -1.36 8.73
CA GLN A 5 -11.77 -0.31 9.43
C GLN A 5 -12.38 0.69 8.43
N SER A 6 -11.65 1.01 7.35
CA SER A 6 -12.16 1.83 6.25
C SER A 6 -13.36 1.17 5.57
N LEU A 7 -13.25 -0.11 5.21
CA LEU A 7 -14.34 -0.85 4.59
C LEU A 7 -15.59 -0.92 5.49
N LYS A 8 -15.40 -1.09 6.81
CA LYS A 8 -16.51 -1.06 7.78
C LYS A 8 -17.22 0.30 7.85
N ASN A 9 -16.50 1.39 7.56
CA ASN A 9 -17.05 2.74 7.56
C ASN A 9 -17.69 3.11 6.21
N GLY A 10 -17.71 2.20 5.22
CA GLY A 10 -18.23 2.45 3.87
C GLY A 10 -17.22 3.12 2.93
N ASP A 11 -15.98 3.31 3.36
CA ASP A 11 -14.91 3.84 2.52
C ASP A 11 -14.41 2.78 1.53
N THR A 12 -13.84 3.22 0.40
CA THR A 12 -13.16 2.33 -0.55
C THR A 12 -11.80 1.90 -0.02
N VAL A 13 -11.25 0.80 -0.57
CA VAL A 13 -9.87 0.37 -0.27
C VAL A 13 -8.86 1.48 -0.58
N GLU A 14 -9.08 2.22 -1.66
CA GLU A 14 -8.24 3.35 -2.06
C GLU A 14 -8.25 4.48 -1.03
N VAL A 15 -9.44 4.88 -0.55
CA VAL A 15 -9.60 5.89 0.50
C VAL A 15 -9.00 5.40 1.83
N GLY A 16 -9.05 4.10 2.10
CA GLY A 16 -8.36 3.46 3.23
C GLY A 16 -6.86 3.28 3.05
N ALA A 17 -6.37 3.34 1.82
CA ALA A 17 -4.98 3.15 1.46
C ALA A 17 -4.25 4.49 1.32
N SER A 18 -4.95 5.58 1.05
CA SER A 18 -4.34 6.87 0.73
C SER A 18 -3.91 7.66 1.95
N ARG A 19 -4.43 7.43 3.16
CA ARG A 19 -4.29 8.42 4.25
C ARG A 19 -3.67 7.91 5.55
N TRP A 20 -3.08 8.86 6.25
CA TRP A 20 -2.63 8.77 7.65
C TRP A 20 -1.61 7.66 7.92
N TRP A 21 -0.58 7.64 7.08
CA TRP A 21 0.55 6.73 7.19
C TRP A 21 1.71 7.31 7.98
N LYS A 22 2.24 6.54 8.94
CA LYS A 22 3.43 6.95 9.68
C LYS A 22 4.67 6.34 9.02
N PHE A 23 5.32 7.12 8.15
CA PHE A 23 6.61 6.79 7.53
C PHE A 23 7.59 7.96 7.71
N SER A 24 8.90 7.70 7.62
CA SER A 24 9.87 8.79 7.49
C SER A 24 9.78 9.38 6.08
N ALA A 25 10.06 10.68 5.96
CA ALA A 25 10.14 11.36 4.66
C ALA A 25 11.11 10.64 3.71
N ASP A 26 12.26 10.19 4.24
CA ASP A 26 13.25 9.41 3.49
C ASP A 26 12.70 8.09 2.94
N THR A 27 11.84 7.40 3.71
CA THR A 27 11.20 6.16 3.25
C THR A 27 10.24 6.41 2.10
N ILE A 28 9.59 7.56 2.06
CA ILE A 28 8.69 7.89 0.95
C ILE A 28 9.50 8.32 -0.26
N ASN A 29 10.46 9.23 -0.07
CA ASN A 29 11.25 9.79 -1.17
C ASN A 29 12.15 8.77 -1.86
N GLN A 30 12.72 7.82 -1.13
CA GLN A 30 13.66 6.85 -1.71
C GLN A 30 12.96 5.63 -2.31
N HIS A 31 11.73 5.37 -1.88
CA HIS A 31 11.16 4.02 -1.90
C HIS A 31 9.63 3.98 -2.14
N GLY A 32 8.92 5.11 -2.16
CA GLY A 32 7.47 5.13 -2.25
C GLY A 32 6.91 5.03 -3.66
N ASP A 33 7.25 4.00 -4.45
CA ASP A 33 6.75 3.89 -5.83
C ASP A 33 5.33 3.27 -5.89
N TYR A 34 5.10 2.23 -5.07
CA TYR A 34 3.86 1.47 -5.10
C TYR A 34 3.35 1.16 -3.69
N LEU A 35 2.03 1.10 -3.56
CA LEU A 35 1.32 0.74 -2.34
C LEU A 35 0.40 -0.46 -2.63
N LEU A 36 0.57 -1.51 -1.83
CA LEU A 36 -0.29 -2.69 -1.84
C LEU A 36 -1.08 -2.79 -0.53
N ALA A 37 -2.39 -2.87 -0.64
CA ALA A 37 -3.32 -3.08 0.46
C ALA A 37 -3.65 -4.57 0.60
N PHE A 38 -3.64 -5.06 1.84
CA PHE A 38 -3.86 -6.44 2.22
C PHE A 38 -4.93 -6.58 3.30
N VAL A 39 -5.64 -7.70 3.28
CA VAL A 39 -6.43 -8.21 4.40
C VAL A 39 -5.82 -9.51 4.92
N ASP A 40 -5.96 -9.76 6.21
CA ASP A 40 -5.35 -10.92 6.90
C ASP A 40 -3.83 -11.04 6.73
N GLY A 41 -3.18 -9.92 6.41
CA GLY A 41 -1.75 -9.81 6.17
C GLY A 41 -1.25 -10.56 4.94
N GLN A 42 -2.14 -11.15 4.11
CA GLN A 42 -1.74 -12.09 3.06
C GLN A 42 -2.54 -11.94 1.76
N VAL A 43 -3.79 -11.47 1.79
CA VAL A 43 -4.62 -11.32 0.58
C VAL A 43 -4.58 -9.88 0.08
N CYS A 44 -4.06 -9.63 -1.12
CA CYS A 44 -4.04 -8.28 -1.68
C CYS A 44 -5.42 -7.86 -2.18
N VAL A 45 -5.89 -6.71 -1.72
CA VAL A 45 -7.21 -6.13 -2.02
C VAL A 45 -7.12 -4.78 -2.70
N GLY A 46 -5.92 -4.21 -2.84
CA GLY A 46 -5.69 -2.97 -3.57
C GLY A 46 -4.23 -2.86 -3.98
N ALA A 47 -4.00 -2.30 -5.17
CA ALA A 47 -2.67 -2.09 -5.70
C ALA A 47 -2.61 -0.74 -6.43
N PHE A 48 -1.73 0.12 -5.97
CA PHE A 48 -1.71 1.52 -6.34
C PHE A 48 -0.29 2.00 -6.64
N GLU A 49 -0.18 2.86 -7.64
CA GLU A 49 0.96 3.73 -7.88
C GLU A 49 0.82 4.94 -6.97
N ILE A 50 1.90 5.29 -6.27
CA ILE A 50 1.96 6.54 -5.51
C ILE A 50 2.45 7.61 -6.48
N VAL A 51 1.58 8.57 -6.81
CA VAL A 51 1.93 9.67 -7.74
C VAL A 51 2.29 10.95 -6.99
N GLY A 52 1.96 11.03 -5.70
CA GLY A 52 2.28 12.13 -4.82
C GLY A 52 2.15 11.75 -3.36
N SER A 53 2.81 12.51 -2.48
CA SER A 53 2.72 12.33 -1.04
C SER A 53 2.83 13.67 -0.34
N GLU A 54 1.98 13.91 0.65
CA GLU A 54 1.98 15.13 1.46
C GLU A 54 1.87 14.78 2.94
N PRO A 55 2.66 15.43 3.82
CA PRO A 55 2.48 15.30 5.26
C PRO A 55 1.21 16.05 5.71
N ASP A 56 0.39 15.38 6.51
CA ASP A 56 -0.76 15.92 7.22
C ASP A 56 -0.31 16.33 8.64
N GLU A 57 -0.05 17.63 8.82
CA GLU A 57 0.40 18.19 10.10
C GLU A 57 -0.67 18.07 11.20
N ALA A 58 -1.95 18.12 10.85
CA ALA A 58 -3.05 17.98 11.81
C ALA A 58 -3.10 16.57 12.42
N GLU A 59 -2.60 15.57 11.69
CA GLU A 59 -2.52 14.17 12.11
C GLU A 59 -1.13 13.78 12.66
N GLY A 60 -0.33 14.76 13.07
CA GLY A 60 0.96 14.53 13.72
C GLY A 60 2.06 14.08 12.75
N GLY A 61 2.05 14.60 11.52
CA GLY A 61 3.06 14.32 10.50
C GLY A 61 2.90 12.95 9.83
N LYS A 62 1.68 12.42 9.81
CA LYS A 62 1.35 11.25 8.98
C LYS A 62 1.21 11.69 7.53
N TYR A 63 1.45 10.79 6.59
CA TYR A 63 1.36 11.08 5.16
C TYR A 63 0.01 10.70 4.56
N VAL A 64 -0.42 11.52 3.63
CA VAL A 64 -1.45 11.22 2.65
C VAL A 64 -0.76 11.01 1.29
N PHE A 65 -1.24 10.05 0.53
CA PHE A 65 -0.75 9.65 -0.78
C PHE A 65 -1.82 9.93 -1.81
N ASP A 66 -1.39 10.51 -2.93
CA ASP A 66 -2.18 10.48 -4.16
C ASP A 66 -1.93 9.14 -4.86
N LEU A 67 -3.01 8.43 -5.16
CA LEU A 67 -2.99 7.05 -5.59
C LEU A 67 -3.66 6.90 -6.96
N ARG A 68 -3.06 6.07 -7.80
CA ARG A 68 -3.66 5.62 -9.06
C ARG A 68 -3.66 4.09 -9.10
N PRO A 69 -4.64 3.42 -9.74
CA PRO A 69 -4.58 1.97 -9.94
C PRO A 69 -3.27 1.53 -10.62
N ALA A 70 -2.54 0.60 -9.98
CA ALA A 70 -1.32 0.04 -10.54
C ALA A 70 -1.66 -1.13 -11.48
N SER A 71 -1.78 -0.86 -12.78
CA SER A 71 -2.13 -1.88 -13.79
C SER A 71 -1.20 -3.09 -13.76
N ARG A 72 0.08 -2.88 -13.43
CA ARG A 72 1.10 -3.93 -13.33
C ARG A 72 0.84 -4.95 -12.22
N PHE A 73 0.05 -4.59 -11.21
CA PHE A 73 -0.24 -5.43 -10.04
C PHE A 73 -1.70 -5.90 -9.99
N GLN A 74 -2.45 -5.73 -11.07
CA GLN A 74 -3.83 -6.26 -11.17
C GLN A 74 -3.88 -7.77 -10.96
N TRP A 75 -2.84 -8.50 -11.39
CA TRP A 75 -2.74 -9.94 -11.19
C TRP A 75 -2.69 -10.37 -9.72
N ALA A 76 -2.30 -9.47 -8.80
CA ALA A 76 -2.15 -9.73 -7.38
C ALA A 76 -3.47 -9.57 -6.61
N LEU A 77 -4.45 -8.86 -7.17
CA LEU A 77 -5.72 -8.60 -6.50
C LEU A 77 -6.50 -9.90 -6.26
N GLY A 78 -7.03 -10.04 -5.06
CA GLY A 78 -7.73 -11.24 -4.58
C GLY A 78 -6.81 -12.44 -4.29
N LYS A 79 -5.51 -12.34 -4.57
CA LYS A 79 -4.56 -13.45 -4.35
C LYS A 79 -3.89 -13.36 -3.00
N LYS A 80 -3.62 -14.56 -2.46
CA LYS A 80 -2.73 -14.74 -1.32
C LYS A 80 -1.28 -14.67 -1.80
N LEU A 81 -0.51 -13.72 -1.27
CA LEU A 81 0.86 -13.50 -1.69
C LEU A 81 1.84 -14.07 -0.65
N PRO A 82 3.00 -14.60 -1.09
CA PRO A 82 4.00 -15.21 -0.22
C PRO A 82 4.84 -14.16 0.52
N LEU A 83 4.18 -13.18 1.15
CA LEU A 83 4.86 -12.13 1.89
C LEU A 83 5.15 -12.59 3.32
N PRO A 84 6.29 -12.21 3.91
CA PRO A 84 6.58 -12.52 5.31
C PRO A 84 5.45 -12.03 6.21
N PRO A 85 5.00 -12.83 7.20
CA PRO A 85 3.93 -12.42 8.10
C PRO A 85 4.31 -11.09 8.76
N GLY A 86 3.48 -10.08 8.57
CA GLY A 86 3.65 -8.76 9.16
C GLY A 86 2.31 -8.26 9.65
N ARG A 87 2.33 -7.50 10.74
CA ARG A 87 1.10 -6.92 11.33
C ARG A 87 0.51 -5.79 10.49
N ASN A 88 1.20 -5.33 9.44
CA ASN A 88 0.73 -4.20 8.65
C ASN A 88 -0.18 -4.69 7.50
N PRO A 89 -1.47 -4.35 7.51
CA PRO A 89 -2.38 -4.70 6.43
C PRO A 89 -2.07 -3.93 5.15
N VAL A 90 -1.15 -2.98 5.11
CA VAL A 90 -0.77 -2.28 3.88
C VAL A 90 0.74 -2.19 3.82
N ARG A 91 1.32 -2.36 2.63
CA ARG A 91 2.76 -2.28 2.42
C ARG A 91 3.06 -1.33 1.28
N ILE A 92 4.00 -0.43 1.53
CA ILE A 92 4.66 0.31 0.48
C ILE A 92 5.80 -0.59 -0.01
N LEU A 93 5.83 -0.86 -1.32
CA LEU A 93 6.88 -1.64 -1.96
C LEU A 93 7.83 -0.71 -2.70
N SER A 94 9.12 -1.02 -2.56
CA SER A 94 10.20 -0.22 -3.09
C SER A 94 11.37 -1.07 -3.56
N GLY A 95 12.17 -0.52 -4.47
CA GLY A 95 13.51 -1.02 -4.76
C GLY A 95 13.59 -2.55 -4.92
N GLN A 96 14.33 -3.21 -4.03
CA GLN A 96 14.51 -4.66 -4.07
C GLN A 96 13.22 -5.43 -3.70
N ALA A 97 12.46 -5.00 -2.70
CA ALA A 97 11.21 -5.68 -2.32
C ALA A 97 10.17 -5.61 -3.46
N LEU A 98 10.15 -4.50 -4.21
CA LEU A 98 9.36 -4.37 -5.42
C LEU A 98 9.83 -5.33 -6.52
N ARG A 99 11.15 -5.45 -6.74
CA ARG A 99 11.72 -6.38 -7.72
C ARG A 99 11.42 -7.84 -7.38
N GLU A 100 11.67 -8.25 -6.15
CA GLU A 100 11.36 -9.61 -5.68
C GLU A 100 9.87 -9.93 -5.80
N PHE A 101 9.02 -8.95 -5.52
CA PHE A 101 7.59 -9.09 -5.70
C PHE A 101 7.19 -9.20 -7.18
N LEU A 102 7.81 -8.43 -8.07
CA LEU A 102 7.61 -8.52 -9.52
C LEU A 102 8.12 -9.85 -10.10
N ASP A 103 9.21 -10.40 -9.58
CA ASP A 103 9.74 -11.70 -10.00
C ASP A 103 8.83 -12.87 -9.57
N SER A 104 8.00 -12.65 -8.54
CA SER A 104 6.98 -13.61 -8.10
C SER A 104 5.72 -13.63 -8.97
N ASP A 105 5.62 -12.76 -9.98
CA ASP A 105 4.51 -12.72 -10.93
C ASP A 105 4.46 -14.04 -11.74
N PRO A 106 3.41 -14.87 -11.55
CA PRO A 106 3.25 -16.10 -12.33
C PRO A 106 2.81 -15.71 -13.75
N ARG A 107 3.79 -15.57 -14.65
CA ARG A 107 3.56 -15.37 -16.09
C ARG A 107 2.79 -16.54 -16.72
#